data_AF-A0AAD9P1R7-F1
#
_entry.id   AF-A0AAD9P1R7-F1
#
_cell.length_a   1.000
_cell.length_b   1.000
_cell.length_c   1.000
_cell.angle_alpha   90.00
_cell.angle_beta   90.00
_cell.angle_gamma   90.00
#
_symmetry.space_group_name_H-M   'P 1'
#
loop_
_entity.id
_entity.type
_entity.pdbx_description
1 polymer ?
#
loop_
_entity_poly.entity_id
_entity_poly.type
_entity_poly.pdbx_seq_one_letter_code
_entity_poly.pdbx_strand_id
1 'polypeptide(L)'
;MTRLKRKLSTEIFIVGGTHETTSDVSAANIKENIAQLLRKAKTLTPTITVSSVLSSKRRANPDRRADVNMKMKEACKEVDVKFVDNDANFTFRNGAADDAAFQRDGLHLSESGVGRFLLNLSLPEQSPKHNKRQHQQQHRHVSNATNHD
;
A
#
# COMPACT_ATOMS: atom_id res chain seq x y z
N MET A 1 -25.50 17.02 23.78
CA MET A 1 -25.21 16.07 22.68
C MET A 1 -24.05 16.60 21.85
N THR A 2 -22.82 16.20 22.16
CA THR A 2 -21.62 16.62 21.43
C THR A 2 -21.46 15.73 20.20
N ARG A 3 -21.76 16.26 19.01
CA ARG A 3 -21.41 15.58 17.75
C ARG A 3 -19.89 15.40 17.72
N LEU A 4 -19.43 14.15 17.82
CA LEU A 4 -18.05 13.79 17.46
C LEU A 4 -17.83 14.30 16.03
N LYS A 5 -17.11 15.42 15.87
CA LYS A 5 -16.60 15.83 14.55
C LYS A 5 -15.59 14.77 14.16
N ARG A 6 -16.00 13.78 13.36
CA ARG A 6 -15.06 12.85 12.71
C ARG A 6 -14.07 13.71 11.96
N LYS A 7 -12.81 13.68 12.39
CA LYS A 7 -11.69 14.27 11.66
C LYS A 7 -11.63 13.49 10.35
N LEU A 8 -12.16 14.06 9.27
CA LEU A 8 -12.00 13.50 7.94
C LEU A 8 -10.50 13.41 7.67
N SER A 9 -10.06 12.26 7.15
CA SER A 9 -8.67 12.05 6.77
C SER A 9 -8.25 13.17 5.82
N THR A 10 -7.16 13.86 6.14
CA THR A 10 -6.64 14.97 5.32
C THR A 10 -6.10 14.49 3.98
N GLU A 11 -5.85 13.18 3.85
CA GLU A 11 -5.26 12.57 2.65
C GLU A 11 -5.78 11.13 2.47
N ILE A 12 -5.93 10.71 1.22
CA ILE A 12 -6.22 9.32 0.83
C ILE A 12 -5.06 8.78 -0.01
N PHE A 13 -4.58 7.59 0.36
CA PHE A 13 -3.62 6.82 -0.43
C PHE A 13 -4.34 5.65 -1.09
N ILE A 14 -4.22 5.52 -2.40
CA ILE A 14 -4.79 4.41 -3.16
C ILE A 14 -3.65 3.53 -3.66
N VAL A 15 -3.68 2.28 -3.22
CA VAL A 15 -2.78 1.20 -3.66
C VAL A 15 -3.68 0.07 -4.17
N GLY A 16 -3.66 -0.18 -5.47
CA GLY A 16 -4.56 -1.11 -6.14
C GLY A 16 -4.15 -1.32 -7.60
N GLY A 17 -4.85 -2.17 -8.33
CA GLY A 17 -4.54 -2.49 -9.73
C GLY A 17 -3.91 -3.88 -9.95
N THR A 18 -3.53 -4.59 -8.88
CA THR A 18 -2.85 -5.90 -9.00
C THR A 18 -3.71 -6.95 -9.70
N HIS A 19 -5.03 -6.93 -9.52
CA HIS A 19 -5.90 -7.91 -10.17
C HIS A 19 -6.05 -7.63 -11.66
N GLU A 20 -6.08 -6.35 -12.03
CA GLU A 20 -6.20 -5.86 -13.39
C GLU A 20 -5.03 -6.30 -14.25
N THR A 21 -3.84 -6.51 -13.63
CA THR A 21 -2.66 -7.08 -14.31
C THR A 21 -2.84 -8.51 -14.80
N THR A 22 -3.82 -9.24 -14.25
CA THR A 22 -4.14 -10.63 -14.59
C THR A 22 -5.52 -10.78 -15.24
N SER A 23 -6.23 -9.66 -15.46
CA SER A 23 -7.60 -9.66 -15.99
C SER A 23 -7.65 -9.22 -17.45
N ASP A 24 -8.68 -9.68 -18.15
CA ASP A 24 -8.99 -9.30 -19.54
C ASP A 24 -9.73 -7.96 -19.65
N VAL A 25 -9.84 -7.18 -18.56
CA VAL A 25 -10.51 -5.88 -18.57
C VAL A 25 -9.80 -4.94 -19.54
N SER A 26 -10.48 -4.34 -20.51
CA SER A 26 -9.80 -3.46 -21.48
C SER A 26 -9.05 -2.29 -20.80
N ALA A 27 -7.95 -1.85 -21.42
CA ALA A 27 -7.17 -0.70 -20.94
C ALA A 27 -8.03 0.58 -20.78
N ALA A 28 -9.00 0.77 -21.68
CA ALA A 28 -9.98 1.87 -21.61
C ALA A 28 -10.85 1.77 -20.36
N ASN A 29 -11.34 0.57 -20.03
CA ASN A 29 -12.16 0.35 -18.84
C ASN A 29 -11.36 0.52 -17.56
N ILE A 30 -10.09 0.09 -17.53
CA ILE A 30 -9.19 0.33 -16.39
C ILE A 30 -9.06 1.84 -16.13
N LYS A 31 -8.77 2.62 -17.18
CA LYS A 31 -8.64 4.08 -17.05
C LYS A 31 -9.92 4.70 -16.52
N GLU A 32 -11.07 4.39 -17.12
CA GLU A 32 -12.36 5.00 -16.73
C GLU A 32 -12.78 4.61 -15.32
N ASN A 33 -12.66 3.33 -14.94
CA ASN A 33 -12.98 2.87 -13.59
C ASN A 33 -12.15 3.61 -12.52
N ILE A 34 -10.86 3.82 -12.81
CA ILE A 34 -9.97 4.54 -11.89
C ILE A 34 -10.32 6.03 -11.87
N ALA A 35 -10.59 6.65 -13.02
CA ALA A 35 -11.03 8.03 -13.07
C ALA A 35 -12.32 8.25 -12.25
N GLN A 36 -13.30 7.34 -12.35
CA GLN A 36 -14.53 7.39 -11.54
C GLN A 36 -14.24 7.26 -10.04
N LEU A 37 -13.39 6.33 -9.64
CA LEU A 37 -12.94 6.18 -8.26
C LEU A 37 -12.30 7.48 -7.74
N LEU A 38 -11.39 8.08 -8.52
CA LEU A 38 -10.69 9.31 -8.14
C LEU A 38 -11.62 10.51 -8.04
N ARG A 39 -12.54 10.69 -8.99
CA ARG A 39 -13.57 11.75 -8.93
C ARG A 39 -14.40 11.60 -7.66
N LYS A 40 -14.78 10.36 -7.30
CA LYS A 40 -15.52 10.11 -6.06
C LYS A 40 -14.67 10.38 -4.82
N ALA A 41 -13.41 9.97 -4.80
CA ALA A 41 -12.49 10.22 -3.70
C ALA A 41 -12.23 11.73 -3.50
N LYS A 42 -12.17 12.54 -4.57
CA LYS A 42 -12.02 14.01 -4.47
C LYS A 42 -13.18 14.69 -3.76
N THR A 43 -14.36 14.06 -3.73
CA THR A 43 -15.49 14.56 -2.92
C THR A 43 -15.27 14.40 -1.41
N LEU A 44 -14.30 13.58 -1.00
CA LEU A 44 -13.99 13.28 0.40
C LEU A 44 -12.74 14.03 0.88
N THR A 45 -11.73 14.19 0.02
CA THR A 45 -10.50 14.93 0.32
C THR A 45 -9.90 15.55 -0.94
N PRO A 46 -9.31 16.76 -0.88
CA PRO A 46 -8.56 17.31 -2.00
C PRO A 46 -7.21 16.61 -2.24
N THR A 47 -6.65 15.94 -1.22
CA THR A 47 -5.31 15.36 -1.30
C THR A 47 -5.40 13.85 -1.48
N ILE A 48 -5.07 13.39 -2.69
CA ILE A 48 -5.07 11.97 -3.04
C ILE A 48 -3.72 11.64 -3.67
N THR A 49 -3.16 10.51 -3.26
CA THR A 49 -1.96 9.93 -3.83
C THR A 49 -2.25 8.51 -4.30
N VAL A 50 -1.92 8.21 -5.55
CA VAL A 50 -2.07 6.88 -6.15
C VAL A 50 -0.69 6.29 -6.39
N SER A 51 -0.48 5.04 -5.97
CA SER A 51 0.74 4.29 -6.28
C SER A 51 0.58 3.48 -7.57
N SER A 52 1.65 3.32 -8.34
CA SER A 52 1.73 2.27 -9.36
C SER A 52 1.64 0.87 -8.73
N VAL A 53 1.17 -0.09 -9.52
CA VAL A 53 1.20 -1.52 -9.23
C VAL A 53 2.66 -1.98 -9.26
N LEU A 54 3.08 -2.64 -8.18
CA LEU A 54 4.43 -3.15 -8.05
C LEU A 54 4.66 -4.40 -8.90
N SER A 55 5.89 -4.58 -9.34
CA SER A 55 6.37 -5.85 -9.87
C SER A 55 6.17 -6.96 -8.85
N SER A 56 5.87 -8.16 -9.34
CA SER A 56 5.77 -9.37 -8.52
C SER A 56 6.37 -10.53 -9.28
N LYS A 57 6.85 -11.55 -8.58
CA LYS A 57 7.41 -12.75 -9.21
C LYS A 57 6.34 -13.70 -9.75
N ARG A 58 5.15 -13.71 -9.11
CA ARG A 58 4.13 -14.73 -9.35
C ARG A 58 3.04 -14.33 -10.33
N ARG A 59 2.74 -13.03 -10.47
CA ARG A 59 1.60 -12.55 -11.27
C ARG A 59 2.02 -11.70 -12.46
N ALA A 60 3.32 -11.62 -12.77
CA ALA A 60 3.82 -10.70 -13.77
C ALA A 60 3.54 -11.19 -15.19
N ASN A 61 2.55 -10.56 -15.83
CA ASN A 61 2.71 -10.12 -17.21
C ASN A 61 3.28 -8.68 -17.14
N PRO A 62 4.60 -8.48 -17.35
CA PRO A 62 5.24 -7.16 -17.21
C PRO A 62 4.63 -6.12 -18.14
N ASP A 63 4.30 -6.50 -19.38
CA ASP A 63 3.71 -5.62 -20.37
C ASP A 63 2.33 -5.16 -19.92
N ARG A 64 1.54 -6.09 -19.40
CA ARG A 64 0.22 -5.78 -18.88
C ARG A 64 0.27 -4.89 -17.64
N ARG A 65 1.22 -5.13 -16.74
CA ARG A 65 1.46 -4.26 -15.59
C ARG A 65 1.83 -2.84 -16.04
N ALA A 66 2.72 -2.71 -17.03
CA ALA A 66 3.11 -1.43 -17.58
C ALA A 66 1.90 -0.70 -18.20
N ASP A 67 1.04 -1.40 -18.94
CA ASP A 67 -0.21 -0.85 -19.49
C ASP A 67 -1.17 -0.38 -18.39
N VAL A 68 -1.41 -1.20 -17.36
CA VAL A 68 -2.23 -0.82 -16.19
C VAL A 68 -1.66 0.44 -15.52
N ASN A 69 -0.37 0.47 -15.23
CA ASN A 69 0.30 1.62 -14.60
C ASN A 69 0.22 2.88 -15.46
N MET A 70 0.35 2.75 -16.78
CA MET A 70 0.15 3.86 -17.71
C MET A 70 -1.28 4.39 -17.65
N LYS A 71 -2.30 3.51 -17.66
CA LYS A 71 -3.71 3.90 -17.56
C LYS A 71 -4.07 4.52 -16.22
N MET A 72 -3.49 4.04 -15.13
CA MET A 72 -3.58 4.67 -13.81
C MET A 72 -3.02 6.10 -13.83
N LYS A 73 -1.83 6.28 -14.41
CA LYS A 73 -1.17 7.58 -14.53
C LYS A 73 -1.97 8.56 -15.39
N GLU A 74 -2.53 8.10 -16.51
CA GLU A 74 -3.43 8.89 -17.37
C GLU A 74 -4.68 9.34 -16.59
N ALA A 75 -5.33 8.44 -15.85
CA ALA A 75 -6.49 8.77 -15.02
C ALA A 75 -6.16 9.77 -13.91
N CYS A 76 -5.01 9.63 -13.26
CA CYS A 76 -4.55 10.58 -12.24
C CYS A 76 -4.31 11.98 -12.83
N LYS A 77 -3.71 12.06 -14.03
CA LYS A 77 -3.50 13.32 -14.74
C LYS A 77 -4.83 14.00 -15.11
N GLU A 78 -5.81 13.23 -15.57
CA GLU A 78 -7.12 13.74 -15.95
C GLU A 78 -7.90 14.34 -14.76
N VAL A 79 -7.79 13.71 -13.58
CA VAL A 79 -8.53 14.11 -12.37
C VAL A 79 -7.73 15.08 -11.49
N ASP A 80 -6.50 15.41 -11.89
CA ASP A 80 -5.54 16.23 -11.14
C ASP A 80 -5.29 15.64 -9.73
N VAL A 81 -4.64 14.48 -9.72
CA VAL A 81 -4.27 13.66 -8.56
C VAL A 81 -2.81 13.25 -8.66
N LYS A 82 -2.10 13.16 -7.53
CA LYS A 82 -0.69 12.74 -7.50
C LYS A 82 -0.57 11.26 -7.83
N PHE A 83 0.27 10.93 -8.81
CA PHE A 83 0.68 9.55 -9.11
C PHE A 83 2.14 9.36 -8.71
N VAL A 84 2.42 8.32 -7.92
CA VAL A 84 3.77 7.92 -7.50
C VAL A 84 4.12 6.62 -8.22
N ASP A 85 5.17 6.66 -9.02
CA ASP A 85 5.71 5.46 -9.65
C ASP A 85 6.61 4.71 -8.67
N ASN A 86 6.00 3.77 -7.95
CA ASN A 86 6.72 2.87 -7.05
C ASN A 86 7.32 1.68 -7.80
N ASP A 87 6.76 1.21 -8.91
CA ASP A 87 7.26 0.03 -9.64
C ASP A 87 8.75 0.15 -10.00
N ALA A 88 9.18 1.32 -10.47
CA ALA A 88 10.59 1.61 -10.76
C ALA A 88 11.51 1.47 -9.53
N ASN A 89 10.98 1.65 -8.32
CA ASN A 89 11.70 1.44 -7.07
C ASN A 89 11.72 -0.02 -6.61
N PHE A 90 10.93 -0.92 -7.20
CA PHE A 90 10.91 -2.34 -6.83
C PHE A 90 11.43 -3.23 -7.97
N THR A 91 12.07 -2.62 -8.97
CA THR A 91 12.62 -3.32 -10.12
C THR A 91 14.10 -2.95 -10.32
N PHE A 92 14.89 -3.92 -10.76
CA PHE A 92 16.26 -3.71 -11.22
C PHE A 92 16.26 -3.11 -12.63
N ARG A 93 17.43 -2.66 -13.10
CA ARG A 93 17.59 -2.07 -14.45
C ARG A 93 17.18 -2.99 -15.60
N ASN A 94 17.20 -4.30 -15.37
CA ASN A 94 16.76 -5.31 -16.34
C ASN A 94 15.23 -5.58 -16.27
N GLY A 95 14.49 -4.84 -15.45
CA GLY A 95 13.04 -5.01 -15.25
C GLY A 95 12.65 -6.15 -14.30
N ALA A 96 13.61 -6.93 -13.79
CA ALA A 96 13.33 -7.98 -12.80
C ALA A 96 12.94 -7.36 -11.45
N ALA A 97 12.06 -8.03 -10.70
CA ALA A 97 11.67 -7.60 -9.36
C ALA A 97 12.85 -7.68 -8.38
N ASP A 98 12.91 -6.75 -7.42
CA ASP A 98 13.87 -6.77 -6.32
C ASP A 98 13.45 -7.76 -5.23
N ASP A 99 13.95 -8.98 -5.33
CA ASP A 99 13.63 -10.12 -4.46
C ASP A 99 13.68 -9.82 -2.96
N ALA A 100 14.62 -8.97 -2.52
CA ALA A 100 14.81 -8.65 -1.12
C ALA A 100 13.66 -7.80 -0.55
N ALA A 101 12.92 -7.11 -1.42
CA ALA A 101 11.78 -6.29 -1.05
C ALA A 101 10.47 -7.07 -0.87
N PHE A 102 10.45 -8.37 -1.23
CA PHE A 102 9.27 -9.22 -1.15
C PHE A 102 9.42 -10.34 -0.13
N GLN A 103 8.29 -10.87 0.33
CA GLN A 103 8.23 -12.11 1.10
C GLN A 103 8.53 -13.31 0.21
N ARG A 104 8.64 -14.50 0.82
CA ARG A 104 8.91 -15.76 0.12
C ARG A 104 7.87 -16.11 -0.95
N ASP A 105 6.66 -15.55 -0.86
CA ASP A 105 5.64 -15.75 -1.88
C ASP A 105 5.88 -14.95 -3.17
N GLY A 106 6.77 -13.95 -3.14
CA GLY A 106 7.10 -13.09 -4.28
C GLY A 106 5.95 -12.19 -4.72
N LEU A 107 4.95 -11.95 -3.87
CA LEU A 107 3.80 -11.08 -4.12
C LEU A 107 3.67 -10.00 -3.03
N HIS A 108 3.74 -10.38 -1.76
CA HIS A 108 3.63 -9.44 -0.65
C HIS A 108 4.98 -8.83 -0.34
N LEU A 109 5.00 -7.57 0.12
CA LEU A 109 6.23 -6.90 0.53
C LEU A 109 6.77 -7.48 1.84
N SER A 110 8.09 -7.60 1.94
CA SER A 110 8.78 -7.81 3.21
C SER A 110 8.66 -6.55 4.10
N GLU A 111 9.02 -6.65 5.38
CA GLU A 111 9.01 -5.48 6.28
C GLU A 111 9.88 -4.33 5.74
N SER A 112 11.08 -4.64 5.25
CA SER A 112 11.96 -3.66 4.58
C SER A 112 11.35 -3.11 3.29
N GLY A 113 10.67 -3.96 2.51
CA GLY A 113 9.92 -3.54 1.33
C GLY A 113 8.79 -2.56 1.65
N VAL A 114 8.03 -2.80 2.74
CA VAL A 114 7.00 -1.89 3.23
C VAL A 114 7.61 -0.55 3.65
N GLY A 115 8.71 -0.56 4.41
CA GLY A 115 9.42 0.66 4.79
C GLY A 115 9.83 1.49 3.58
N ARG A 116 10.46 0.85 2.58
CA ARG A 116 10.82 1.49 1.30
C ARG A 116 9.61 2.07 0.56
N PHE A 117 8.51 1.32 0.52
CA PHE A 117 7.26 1.74 -0.14
C PHE A 117 6.67 3.00 0.51
N LEU A 118 6.59 3.01 1.85
CA LEU A 118 6.06 4.14 2.60
C LEU A 118 6.93 5.40 2.47
N LEU A 119 8.26 5.24 2.50
CA LEU A 119 9.20 6.35 2.29
C LEU A 119 8.97 7.01 0.91
N ASN A 120 8.76 6.21 -0.14
CA ASN A 120 8.55 6.77 -1.48
C ASN A 120 7.15 7.40 -1.67
N LEU A 121 6.17 7.02 -0.84
CA LEU A 121 4.89 7.73 -0.75
C LEU A 121 4.99 9.07 0.01
N SER A 122 6.19 9.41 0.54
CA SER A 122 6.40 10.57 1.42
C SER A 122 5.52 10.51 2.68
N LEU A 123 5.13 9.30 3.08
CA LEU A 123 4.41 9.09 4.33
C LEU A 123 5.40 9.18 5.49
N PRO A 124 5.13 9.99 6.52
CA PRO A 124 5.97 10.01 7.70
C PRO A 124 6.02 8.61 8.29
N GLU A 125 7.24 8.12 8.54
CA GLU A 125 7.47 6.81 9.13
C GLU A 125 6.73 6.77 10.47
N GLN A 126 5.59 6.08 10.52
CA GLN A 126 4.92 5.82 11.79
C GLN A 126 5.77 4.78 12.48
N SER A 127 6.72 5.24 13.28
CA SER A 127 7.50 4.39 14.17
C SER A 127 6.50 3.50 14.90
N PRO A 128 6.62 2.16 14.84
CA PRO A 128 5.76 1.31 15.62
C PRO A 128 5.97 1.75 17.06
N LYS A 129 4.91 2.33 17.66
CA LYS A 129 4.86 2.52 19.10
C LYS A 129 4.92 1.13 19.67
N HIS A 130 6.13 0.67 19.95
CA HIS A 130 6.41 -0.57 20.61
C HIS A 130 5.64 -0.51 21.93
N ASN A 131 4.44 -1.11 21.94
CA ASN A 131 3.68 -1.37 23.15
C ASN A 131 4.42 -2.47 23.92
N LYS A 132 5.64 -2.17 24.39
CA LYS A 132 6.43 -3.00 25.31
C LYS A 132 5.86 -2.93 26.74
N ARG A 133 4.55 -2.79 26.90
CA ARG A 133 3.90 -2.66 28.22
C ARG A 133 2.91 -3.76 28.58
N GLN A 134 2.69 -4.78 27.74
CA GLN A 134 1.76 -5.87 28.09
C GLN A 134 2.38 -7.26 28.31
N HIS A 135 3.69 -7.46 28.16
CA HIS A 135 4.32 -8.77 28.42
C HIS A 135 5.11 -8.88 29.74
N GLN A 136 5.14 -7.83 30.58
CA GLN A 136 5.77 -7.92 31.92
C GLN A 136 4.78 -8.19 33.07
N GLN A 137 3.47 -8.21 32.84
CA GLN A 137 2.49 -8.55 33.90
C GLN A 137 2.12 -10.04 33.96
N GLN A 138 2.44 -10.87 32.97
CA GLN A 138 2.13 -12.31 33.03
C GLN A 138 3.22 -13.18 33.70
N HIS A 139 4.44 -12.67 33.89
CA HIS A 139 5.51 -13.44 34.55
C HIS A 139 5.69 -13.15 36.06
N ARG A 140 4.89 -12.25 36.67
CA ARG A 140 4.95 -11.99 38.12
C ARG A 140 3.92 -12.76 38.96
N HIS A 141 2.98 -13.50 38.36
CA HIS A 141 1.93 -14.20 39.10
C HIS A 141 2.12 -15.71 39.27
N VAL A 142 3.25 -16.29 38.83
CA VAL A 142 3.49 -17.76 38.95
C VAL A 142 4.51 -18.12 40.04
N SER A 143 5.03 -17.17 40.83
CA SER A 143 6.09 -17.45 41.81
C SER A 143 5.66 -17.50 43.28
N ASN A 144 4.36 -17.44 43.61
CA ASN A 144 3.89 -17.49 45.01
C ASN A 144 2.89 -18.63 45.30
N ALA A 145 3.16 -19.83 44.79
CA ALA A 145 2.41 -21.02 45.19
C ALA A 145 3.34 -22.24 45.25
N THR A 146 4.19 -22.30 46.27
CA THR A 146 4.81 -23.54 46.76
C THR A 146 5.43 -23.24 48.11
N ASN A 147 4.65 -23.49 49.17
CA ASN A 147 5.11 -23.91 50.50
C ASN A 147 3.89 -24.04 51.42
N HIS A 148 3.35 -25.25 51.48
CA HIS A 148 2.80 -25.92 52.68
C HIS A 148 2.23 -27.27 52.24
N ASP A 149 3.07 -28.30 52.31
CA ASP A 149 2.93 -29.42 53.27
C ASP A 149 4.11 -30.40 53.09
#